data_AF-A0A957J6D7-F1
#
_entry.id   AF-A0A957J6D7-F1
#
_cell.length_a   1.000
_cell.length_b   1.000
_cell.length_c   1.000
_cell.angle_alpha   90.00
_cell.angle_beta   90.00
_cell.angle_gamma   90.00
#
_symmetry.space_group_name_H-M   'P 1'
#
loop_
_entity.id
_entity.type
_entity.pdbx_description
1 polymer ?
#
loop_
_entity_poly.entity_id
_entity_poly.type
_entity_poly.pdbx_seq_one_letter_code
_entity_poly.pdbx_strand_id
1 'polypeptide(L)'
;MGSPEYRVESSAEQEVSQEILPQEGPSVLLGVPYEAMAPGVYTPGQVIPGNPHLTEALEEFEAAMYKHSCHFVGNPKLTLEWDECKVVTLGNGEKQYGNFFKDSVMPDPYAELRVEQFQPNLLKLTLYYEVVDPDNPGQFLVNTADWVSYRHADSKYEEECRFINKNC
;
A
#
# COMPACT_ATOMS: atom_id res chain seq x y z
N MET A 1 -35.44 -0.34 17.96
CA MET A 1 -34.15 -1.04 18.14
C MET A 1 -33.19 -0.34 17.19
N GLY A 2 -32.32 0.53 17.72
CA GLY A 2 -31.39 1.30 16.91
C GLY A 2 -30.22 0.41 16.50
N SER A 3 -30.01 0.25 15.20
CA SER A 3 -28.78 -0.33 14.67
C SER A 3 -27.62 0.58 15.08
N PRO A 4 -26.56 0.08 15.72
CA PRO A 4 -25.40 0.90 16.00
C PRO A 4 -24.70 1.22 14.67
N GLU A 5 -24.57 2.51 14.36
CA GLU A 5 -23.78 3.04 13.24
C GLU A 5 -22.29 2.89 13.54
N TYR A 6 -21.79 1.66 13.64
CA TYR A 6 -20.36 1.42 13.52
C TYR A 6 -20.01 1.44 12.03
N ARG A 7 -19.83 2.64 11.46
CA ARG A 7 -18.98 2.77 10.29
C ARG A 7 -17.56 2.53 10.80
N VAL A 8 -17.09 1.29 10.73
CA VAL A 8 -15.67 1.00 10.86
C VAL A 8 -15.04 1.60 9.60
N GLU A 9 -14.68 2.87 9.66
CA GLU A 9 -13.89 3.48 8.59
C GLU A 9 -12.49 2.85 8.68
N SER A 10 -12.15 2.07 7.65
CA SER A 10 -10.82 1.53 7.46
C SER A 10 -9.83 2.68 7.36
N SER A 11 -8.69 2.55 8.03
CA SER A 11 -7.63 3.54 7.95
C SER A 11 -6.99 3.55 6.56
N ALA A 12 -6.39 4.67 6.18
CA ALA A 12 -5.87 4.86 4.83
C ALA A 12 -4.81 3.82 4.43
N GLU A 13 -3.93 3.41 5.35
CA GLU A 13 -2.96 2.34 5.13
C GLU A 13 -3.61 0.96 4.98
N GLN A 14 -4.74 0.72 5.66
CA GLN A 14 -5.50 -0.53 5.48
C GLN A 14 -6.15 -0.57 4.09
N GLU A 15 -6.64 0.56 3.60
CA GLU A 15 -7.22 0.66 2.25
C GLU A 15 -6.16 0.37 1.17
N VAL A 16 -4.98 0.97 1.27
CA VAL A 16 -3.86 0.64 0.37
C VAL A 16 -3.53 -0.86 0.46
N SER A 17 -3.45 -1.39 1.68
CA SER A 17 -3.10 -2.79 1.88
C SER A 17 -4.15 -3.75 1.33
N GLN A 18 -5.43 -3.40 1.41
CA GLN A 18 -6.52 -4.16 0.81
C GLN A 18 -6.54 -4.09 -0.72
N GLU A 19 -6.10 -2.98 -1.33
CA GLU A 19 -5.98 -2.90 -2.79
C GLU A 19 -4.81 -3.77 -3.30
N ILE A 20 -3.68 -3.76 -2.59
CA ILE A 20 -2.44 -4.36 -3.09
C ILE A 20 -2.29 -5.82 -2.67
N LEU A 21 -2.65 -6.13 -1.42
CA LEU A 21 -2.51 -7.44 -0.81
C LEU A 21 -3.76 -7.81 -0.02
N PRO A 22 -4.95 -7.87 -0.64
CA PRO A 22 -6.18 -8.22 0.05
C PRO A 22 -6.06 -9.56 0.77
N GLN A 23 -6.74 -9.68 1.91
CA GLN A 23 -6.84 -10.95 2.64
C GLN A 23 -7.69 -11.98 1.86
N GLU A 24 -8.63 -11.51 1.05
CA GLU A 24 -9.49 -12.34 0.20
C GLU A 24 -9.64 -11.71 -1.19
N GLY A 25 -9.55 -12.53 -2.24
CA GLY A 25 -9.76 -12.10 -3.63
C GLY A 25 -8.47 -11.82 -4.43
N PRO A 26 -8.59 -11.18 -5.61
CA PRO A 26 -7.45 -10.91 -6.49
C PRO A 26 -6.45 -9.95 -5.85
N SER A 27 -5.19 -10.36 -5.74
CA SER A 27 -4.12 -9.54 -5.19
C SER A 27 -3.09 -9.19 -6.27
N VAL A 28 -2.73 -7.91 -6.34
CA VAL A 28 -1.67 -7.41 -7.23
C VAL A 28 -0.35 -8.14 -6.95
N LEU A 29 0.07 -8.20 -5.70
CA LEU A 29 1.37 -8.81 -5.33
C LEU A 29 1.35 -10.34 -5.41
N LEU A 30 0.23 -10.99 -5.07
CA LEU A 30 0.11 -12.43 -5.30
C LEU A 30 -0.04 -12.76 -6.80
N GLY A 31 -0.37 -11.79 -7.67
CA GLY A 31 -0.39 -11.98 -9.12
C GLY A 31 0.99 -12.09 -9.78
N VAL A 32 2.02 -11.49 -9.19
CA VAL A 32 3.39 -11.48 -9.73
C VAL A 32 3.97 -12.89 -9.73
N PRO A 33 4.45 -13.48 -10.84
CA PRO A 33 4.99 -14.84 -10.83
C PRO A 33 6.02 -15.09 -9.72
N TYR A 34 6.02 -16.28 -9.13
CA TYR A 34 6.90 -16.59 -7.99
C TYR A 34 8.38 -16.31 -8.28
N GLU A 35 8.87 -16.74 -9.44
CA GLU A 35 10.26 -16.53 -9.88
C GLU A 35 10.60 -15.05 -10.15
N ALA A 36 9.57 -14.23 -10.38
CA ALA A 36 9.71 -12.78 -10.53
C ALA A 36 9.64 -12.04 -9.18
N MET A 37 9.21 -12.69 -8.09
CA MET A 37 9.13 -12.07 -6.77
C MET A 37 10.44 -12.27 -6.01
N ALA A 38 11.48 -11.52 -6.40
CA ALA A 38 12.78 -11.60 -5.75
C ALA A 38 12.73 -11.09 -4.29
N PRO A 39 13.46 -11.71 -3.35
CA PRO A 39 13.62 -11.15 -2.01
C PRO A 39 14.32 -9.79 -2.04
N GLY A 40 13.81 -8.84 -1.26
CA GLY A 40 14.30 -7.46 -1.27
C GLY A 40 13.35 -6.49 -0.58
N VAL A 41 13.74 -5.21 -0.59
CA VAL A 41 12.90 -4.09 -0.14
C VAL A 41 12.64 -3.21 -1.35
N TYR A 42 11.38 -2.92 -1.59
CA TYR A 42 10.92 -2.21 -2.77
C TYR A 42 10.04 -1.04 -2.38
N THR A 43 10.20 0.10 -3.05
CA THR A 43 9.33 1.26 -2.85
C THR A 43 8.20 1.27 -3.90
N PRO A 44 7.03 1.88 -3.59
CA PRO A 44 6.01 2.13 -4.60
C PRO A 44 6.62 2.85 -5.82
N GLY A 45 6.21 2.45 -7.03
CA GLY A 45 6.67 3.02 -8.30
C GLY A 45 8.09 2.62 -8.72
N GLN A 46 8.79 1.80 -7.94
CA GLN A 46 10.17 1.43 -8.26
C GLN A 46 10.24 0.53 -9.50
N VAL A 47 11.01 0.97 -10.49
CA VAL A 47 11.32 0.18 -11.69
C VAL A 47 12.40 -0.86 -11.36
N ILE A 48 12.11 -2.14 -11.63
CA ILE A 48 13.03 -3.25 -11.41
C ILE A 48 13.60 -3.73 -12.76
N PRO A 49 14.88 -3.47 -13.06
CA PRO A 49 15.48 -3.83 -14.35
C PRO A 49 15.33 -5.33 -14.66
N GLY A 50 14.78 -5.63 -15.84
CA GLY A 50 14.59 -7.01 -16.30
C GLY A 50 13.44 -7.77 -15.64
N ASN A 51 12.63 -7.10 -14.80
CA ASN A 51 11.51 -7.71 -14.10
C ASN A 51 10.23 -6.88 -14.28
N PRO A 52 9.54 -7.04 -15.44
CA PRO A 52 8.34 -6.25 -15.74
C PRO A 52 7.19 -6.55 -14.77
N HIS A 53 7.03 -7.80 -14.33
CA HIS A 53 5.94 -8.18 -13.44
C HIS A 53 6.01 -7.50 -12.07
N LEU A 54 7.19 -7.48 -11.45
CA LEU A 54 7.36 -6.78 -10.18
C LEU A 54 7.28 -5.27 -10.37
N THR A 55 7.76 -4.74 -11.50
CA THR A 55 7.64 -3.31 -11.84
C THR A 55 6.17 -2.89 -11.93
N GLU A 56 5.36 -3.60 -12.71
CA GLU A 56 3.91 -3.34 -12.84
C GLU A 56 3.19 -3.40 -11.49
N ALA A 57 3.52 -4.37 -10.64
CA ALA A 57 2.93 -4.47 -9.31
C ALA A 57 3.32 -3.31 -8.38
N LEU A 58 4.55 -2.78 -8.52
CA LEU A 58 4.99 -1.61 -7.78
C LEU A 58 4.38 -0.31 -8.31
N GLU A 59 4.07 -0.23 -9.61
CA GLU A 59 3.28 0.87 -10.21
C GLU A 59 1.84 0.87 -9.67
N GLU A 60 1.19 -0.29 -9.58
CA GLU A 60 -0.14 -0.40 -8.95
C GLU A 60 -0.09 -0.06 -7.45
N PHE A 61 0.99 -0.43 -6.75
CA PHE A 61 1.21 0.01 -5.37
C PHE A 61 1.32 1.53 -5.27
N GLU A 62 2.00 2.17 -6.20
CA GLU A 62 2.05 3.63 -6.26
C GLU A 62 0.69 4.25 -6.52
N ALA A 63 -0.09 3.68 -7.45
CA ALA A 63 -1.43 4.15 -7.76
C ALA A 63 -2.38 4.03 -6.57
N ALA A 64 -2.26 2.97 -5.77
CA ALA A 64 -3.01 2.85 -4.51
C ALA A 64 -2.57 3.91 -3.49
N MET A 65 -1.25 4.11 -3.32
CA MET A 65 -0.73 5.16 -2.44
C MET A 65 -1.23 6.54 -2.85
N TYR A 66 -1.25 6.86 -4.15
CA TYR A 66 -1.74 8.13 -4.69
C TYR A 66 -3.20 8.41 -4.29
N LYS A 67 -4.08 7.39 -4.26
CA LYS A 67 -5.49 7.56 -3.87
C LYS A 67 -5.67 7.83 -2.37
N HIS A 68 -4.81 7.23 -1.53
CA HIS A 68 -4.98 7.21 -0.07
C HIS A 68 -3.89 7.99 0.69
N SER A 69 -3.14 8.83 -0.03
CA SER A 69 -2.10 9.68 0.54
C SER A 69 -2.19 11.10 -0.03
N CYS A 70 -1.52 12.02 0.64
CA CYS A 70 -1.29 13.38 0.18
C CYS A 70 0.13 13.81 0.53
N HIS A 71 0.60 14.92 -0.03
CA HIS A 71 1.90 15.48 0.32
C HIS A 71 1.82 16.93 0.81
N PHE A 72 2.69 17.34 1.73
CA PHE A 72 2.94 18.76 2.03
C PHE A 72 4.13 19.31 1.24
N VAL A 73 5.09 18.45 0.92
CA VAL A 73 6.29 18.78 0.13
C VAL A 73 6.48 17.64 -0.86
N GLY A 74 6.59 17.94 -2.16
CA GLY A 74 6.66 16.90 -3.20
C GLY A 74 7.66 15.80 -2.82
N ASN A 75 7.21 14.54 -2.86
CA ASN A 75 8.02 13.41 -2.44
C ASN A 75 8.89 12.92 -3.60
N PRO A 76 10.23 13.10 -3.56
CA PRO A 76 11.11 12.82 -4.69
C PRO A 76 11.30 11.32 -4.97
N LYS A 77 10.75 10.44 -4.12
CA LYS A 77 10.87 8.98 -4.26
C LYS A 77 9.74 8.35 -5.07
N LEU A 78 8.73 9.13 -5.43
CA LEU A 78 7.55 8.67 -6.15
C LEU A 78 7.55 9.26 -7.55
N THR A 79 7.10 8.45 -8.51
CA THR A 79 6.94 8.78 -9.93
C THR A 79 5.66 9.56 -10.22
N LEU A 80 4.61 9.40 -9.41
CA LEU A 80 3.36 10.16 -9.51
C LEU A 80 3.42 11.44 -8.66
N GLU A 81 3.04 12.58 -9.26
CA GLU A 81 2.80 13.82 -8.50
C GLU A 81 1.53 13.63 -7.66
N TRP A 82 1.68 13.59 -6.34
CA TRP A 82 0.58 13.46 -5.41
C TRP A 82 -0.19 14.77 -5.26
N ASP A 83 -1.41 14.70 -4.75
CA ASP A 83 -2.17 15.90 -4.40
C ASP A 83 -1.61 16.56 -3.13
N GLU A 84 -1.69 17.89 -3.06
CA GLU A 84 -1.44 18.64 -1.84
C GLU A 84 -2.43 18.24 -0.72
N CYS A 85 -1.93 18.10 0.51
CA CYS A 85 -2.75 17.79 1.66
C CYS A 85 -3.75 18.89 1.99
N LYS A 86 -5.05 18.55 1.98
CA LYS A 86 -6.11 19.35 2.58
C LYS A 86 -6.16 19.07 4.08
N VAL A 87 -6.10 20.13 4.89
CA VAL A 87 -6.08 20.01 6.35
C VAL A 87 -7.37 20.56 6.93
N VAL A 88 -8.07 19.74 7.71
CA VAL A 88 -9.26 20.14 8.46
C VAL A 88 -8.98 19.97 9.95
N THR A 89 -9.19 21.02 10.74
CA THR A 89 -9.12 20.93 12.20
C THR A 89 -10.48 20.51 12.74
N LEU A 90 -10.53 19.36 13.39
CA LEU A 90 -11.72 18.81 14.04
C LEU A 90 -12.05 19.59 15.32
N GLY A 91 -13.29 19.46 15.80
CA GLY A 91 -13.76 20.18 17.00
C GLY A 91 -13.01 19.83 18.29
N ASN A 92 -12.27 18.72 18.31
CA ASN A 92 -11.39 18.29 19.41
C ASN A 92 -9.94 18.82 19.29
N GLY A 93 -9.62 19.55 18.21
CA GLY A 93 -8.28 20.09 17.94
C GLY A 93 -7.36 19.15 17.15
N GLU A 94 -7.79 17.92 16.84
CA GLU A 94 -7.03 17.02 15.96
C GLU A 94 -7.09 17.50 14.51
N LYS A 95 -6.03 17.22 13.75
CA LYS A 95 -6.00 17.47 12.31
C LYS A 95 -6.36 16.22 11.54
N GLN A 96 -7.29 16.39 10.62
CA GLN A 96 -7.62 15.41 9.60
C GLN A 96 -6.98 15.85 8.29
N TYR A 97 -6.37 14.89 7.60
CA TYR A 97 -5.68 15.08 6.34
C TYR A 97 -6.48 14.43 5.22
N GLY A 98 -6.74 15.17 4.15
CA GLY A 98 -7.50 14.74 2.97
C GLY A 98 -6.77 15.07 1.67
N ASN A 99 -7.20 14.46 0.56
CA ASN A 99 -6.74 14.77 -0.79
C ASN A 99 -7.94 15.08 -1.72
N PHE A 100 -7.81 14.91 -3.03
CA PHE A 100 -8.94 15.04 -3.94
C PHE A 100 -9.99 13.92 -3.79
N PHE A 101 -9.57 12.71 -3.45
CA PHE A 101 -10.39 11.49 -3.45
C PHE A 101 -11.11 11.24 -2.12
N LYS A 102 -10.42 11.47 -1.00
CA LYS A 102 -10.85 11.10 0.35
C LYS A 102 -10.51 12.20 1.35
N ASP A 103 -11.34 12.30 2.38
CA ASP A 103 -11.15 13.23 3.50
C ASP A 103 -10.27 12.65 4.62
N SER A 104 -9.87 11.37 4.54
CA SER A 104 -8.98 10.70 5.49
C SER A 104 -7.91 9.94 4.71
N VAL A 105 -6.69 10.49 4.68
CA VAL A 105 -5.53 9.97 3.95
C VAL A 105 -4.24 10.12 4.75
N MET A 106 -3.19 9.43 4.33
CA MET A 106 -1.87 9.54 4.95
C MET A 106 -1.13 10.80 4.46
N PRO A 107 -0.70 11.73 5.34
CA PRO A 107 0.17 12.85 4.96
C PRO A 107 1.64 12.44 4.85
N ASP A 108 2.27 12.69 3.70
CA ASP A 108 3.69 12.39 3.43
C ASP A 108 4.17 10.99 3.91
N PRO A 109 3.44 9.89 3.64
CA PRO A 109 3.86 8.56 4.05
C PRO A 109 5.18 8.13 3.40
N TYR A 110 5.96 7.40 4.19
CA TYR A 110 6.93 6.44 3.70
C TYR A 110 6.25 5.06 3.61
N ALA A 111 6.45 4.36 2.49
CA ALA A 111 5.92 3.02 2.29
C ALA A 111 6.93 2.12 1.58
N GLU A 112 6.91 0.83 1.90
CA GLU A 112 7.72 -0.18 1.23
C GLU A 112 7.09 -1.57 1.28
N LEU A 113 7.43 -2.38 0.28
CA LEU A 113 7.19 -3.81 0.23
C LEU A 113 8.48 -4.54 0.62
N ARG A 114 8.42 -5.37 1.65
CA ARG A 114 9.49 -6.29 2.01
C ARG A 114 9.12 -7.70 1.57
N VAL A 115 9.99 -8.30 0.77
CA VAL A 115 9.88 -9.70 0.33
C VAL A 115 11.01 -10.49 1.00
N GLU A 116 10.64 -11.46 1.82
CA GLU A 116 11.57 -12.30 2.57
C GLU A 116 11.38 -13.78 2.19
N GLN A 117 12.47 -14.52 2.02
CA GLN A 117 12.40 -15.98 1.94
C GLN A 117 12.16 -16.53 3.36
N PHE A 118 10.95 -17.00 3.64
CA PHE A 118 10.59 -17.50 4.97
C PHE A 118 10.95 -18.99 5.13
N GLN A 119 10.67 -19.79 4.10
CA GLN A 119 11.02 -21.21 3.99
C GLN A 119 11.30 -21.56 2.52
N PRO A 120 11.94 -22.69 2.19
CA PRO A 120 12.05 -23.11 0.79
C PRO A 120 10.68 -23.09 0.09
N ASN A 121 10.59 -22.45 -1.07
CA ASN A 121 9.36 -22.29 -1.86
C ASN A 121 8.26 -21.42 -1.20
N LEU A 122 8.56 -20.70 -0.11
CA LEU A 122 7.63 -19.82 0.59
C LEU A 122 8.23 -18.43 0.81
N LEU A 123 7.61 -17.43 0.18
CA LEU A 123 7.92 -16.03 0.38
C LEU A 123 6.93 -15.41 1.37
N LYS A 124 7.44 -14.49 2.19
CA LYS A 124 6.67 -13.62 3.06
C LYS A 124 6.71 -12.21 2.48
N LEU A 125 5.53 -11.63 2.27
CA LEU A 125 5.34 -10.29 1.76
C LEU A 125 4.83 -9.44 2.91
N THR A 126 5.52 -8.34 3.20
CA THR A 126 5.14 -7.41 4.27
C THR A 126 5.04 -6.01 3.68
N LEU A 127 3.88 -5.37 3.85
CA LEU A 127 3.74 -3.94 3.57
C LEU A 127 4.06 -3.16 4.85
N TYR A 128 4.94 -2.18 4.72
CA TYR A 128 5.33 -1.29 5.80
C TYR A 128 4.93 0.14 5.46
N TYR A 129 4.37 0.84 6.44
CA TYR A 129 3.98 2.24 6.34
C TYR A 129 4.45 3.02 7.55
N GLU A 130 4.97 4.22 7.28
CA GLU A 130 5.40 5.17 8.30
C GLU A 130 4.92 6.57 7.94
N VAL A 131 4.16 7.17 8.85
CA VAL A 131 3.60 8.52 8.71
C VAL A 131 3.96 9.28 9.98
N VAL A 132 4.86 10.25 9.84
CA VAL A 132 5.21 11.16 10.94
C VAL A 132 4.12 12.22 11.05
N ASP A 133 3.69 12.55 12.27
CA ASP A 133 2.77 13.67 12.48
C ASP A 133 3.45 15.00 12.07
N PRO A 134 2.91 15.71 11.06
CA PRO A 134 3.46 16.98 10.60
C PRO A 134 3.52 18.05 11.70
N ASP A 135 2.61 18.01 12.68
CA ASP A 135 2.57 18.97 13.78
C ASP A 135 3.50 18.60 14.94
N ASN A 136 3.80 17.31 15.09
CA ASN A 136 4.59 16.77 16.18
C ASN A 136 5.71 15.89 15.62
N PRO A 137 6.77 16.48 15.03
CA PRO A 137 7.89 15.74 14.47
C PRO A 137 8.60 14.94 15.58
N GLY A 138 8.27 13.65 15.68
CA GLY A 138 8.64 12.76 16.77
C GLY A 138 7.52 11.80 17.19
N GLN A 139 6.28 12.04 16.75
CA GLN A 139 5.16 11.11 16.88
C GLN A 139 4.79 10.56 15.50
N PHE A 140 4.33 9.31 15.48
CA PHE A 140 3.84 8.66 14.28
C PHE A 140 2.33 8.59 14.31
N LEU A 141 1.69 9.03 13.22
CA LEU A 141 0.27 8.78 12.96
C LEU A 141 0.06 7.32 12.53
N VAL A 142 1.00 6.79 11.75
CA VAL A 142 1.05 5.39 11.31
C VAL A 142 2.49 4.89 11.45
N ASN A 143 2.67 3.73 12.06
CA ASN A 143 3.94 3.00 12.05
C ASN A 143 3.60 1.51 12.12
N THR A 144 3.45 0.89 10.97
CA THR A 144 2.92 -0.48 10.87
C THR A 144 3.78 -1.33 9.95
N ALA A 145 4.07 -2.55 10.40
CA ALA A 145 4.69 -3.63 9.61
C ALA A 145 3.75 -4.84 9.50
N ASP A 146 2.47 -4.67 9.82
CA ASP A 146 1.62 -5.78 10.23
C ASP A 146 0.80 -6.38 9.09
N TRP A 147 0.83 -5.77 7.90
CA TRP A 147 0.12 -6.33 6.76
C TRP A 147 0.99 -7.35 6.03
N VAL A 148 0.83 -8.60 6.47
CA VAL A 148 1.63 -9.73 6.02
C VAL A 148 0.78 -10.71 5.22
N SER A 149 1.32 -11.18 4.11
CA SER A 149 0.80 -12.35 3.41
C SER A 149 1.93 -13.29 3.00
N TYR A 150 1.56 -14.49 2.61
CA TYR A 150 2.49 -15.55 2.24
C TYR A 150 2.20 -16.04 0.84
N ARG A 151 3.27 -16.26 0.07
CA ARG A 151 3.20 -16.78 -1.29
C ARG A 151 3.97 -18.09 -1.39
N HIS A 152 3.27 -19.17 -1.73
CA HIS A 152 3.89 -20.45 -2.07
C HIS A 152 4.22 -20.51 -3.56
N ALA A 153 5.26 -21.24 -3.94
CA ALA A 153 5.60 -21.46 -5.35
C ALA A 153 4.48 -22.19 -6.13
N ASP A 154 3.77 -23.09 -5.45
CA ASP A 154 2.71 -23.93 -6.04
C ASP A 154 1.33 -23.26 -6.04
N SER A 155 1.20 -22.03 -5.54
CA SER A 155 -0.08 -21.35 -5.38
C SER A 155 -0.76 -21.00 -6.70
N LYS A 156 -0.02 -20.96 -7.82
CA LYS A 156 -0.52 -20.69 -9.19
C LYS A 156 -1.38 -19.42 -9.31
N TYR A 157 -1.21 -18.45 -8.42
CA TYR A 157 -1.98 -17.19 -8.44
C TYR A 157 -1.84 -16.44 -9.77
N GLU A 158 -0.70 -16.57 -10.44
CA GLU A 158 -0.44 -16.01 -11.76
C GLU A 158 -1.25 -16.66 -12.92
N GLU A 159 -1.82 -17.85 -12.70
CA GLU A 159 -2.67 -18.55 -13.68
C GLU A 159 -4.14 -18.09 -13.61
N GLU A 160 -4.54 -17.41 -12.53
CA GLU A 160 -5.87 -16.85 -12.42
C GLU A 160 -5.96 -15.55 -13.24
N CYS A 161 -6.84 -15.53 -14.25
CA CYS A 161 -7.09 -14.42 -15.20
C CYS A 161 -7.37 -13.04 -14.56
N ARG A 162 -7.44 -12.94 -13.23
CA ARG A 162 -7.90 -11.76 -12.49
C ARG A 162 -6.79 -10.96 -11.82
N PHE A 163 -5.55 -11.45 -11.78
CA PHE A 163 -4.53 -10.95 -10.84
C PHE A 163 -3.57 -9.92 -11.45
N ILE A 164 -3.38 -9.95 -12.77
CA ILE A 164 -2.65 -8.94 -13.57
C ILE A 164 -3.36 -8.92 -14.92
N ASN A 165 -3.50 -7.76 -15.57
CA ASN A 165 -4.12 -7.49 -16.90
C ASN A 165 -3.75 -8.49 -18.03
N LYS A 166 -4.08 -9.76 -17.87
CA LYS A 166 -3.99 -10.81 -18.88
C LYS A 166 -5.33 -10.79 -19.59
N ASN A 167 -5.29 -10.53 -20.89
CA ASN A 167 -6.44 -10.78 -21.74
C ASN A 167 -6.71 -12.29 -21.73
N CYS A 168 -7.77 -12.65 -21.02
CA CYS A 168 -8.58 -13.83 -21.26
C CYS A 168 -9.78 -13.36 -22.12
#